data_AF-A0A537S9Z8-F1
#
_entry.id   AF-A0A537S9Z8-F1
#
_cell.length_a   1.000
_cell.length_b   1.000
_cell.length_c   1.000
_cell.angle_alpha   90.00
_cell.angle_beta   90.00
_cell.angle_gamma   90.00
#
_symmetry.space_group_name_H-M   'P 1'
#
loop_
_entity.id
_entity.type
_entity.pdbx_description
1 polymer ?
#
loop_
_entity_poly.entity_id
_entity_poly.type
_entity_poly.pdbx_seq_one_letter_code
_entity_poly.pdbx_strand_id
1 'polypeptide(L)' 'MGRRTTIEEAAEEAYGEEAVEVLRARAEAAAEIDDALAAETWHKAADAAARKLRESSGPK' A
#
# COMPACT_ATOMS: atom_id res chain seq x y z
N MET A 1 -1.74 -4.18 23.42
CA MET A 1 -2.20 -3.08 22.55
C MET A 1 -1.04 -2.76 21.61
N GLY A 2 -1.02 -3.35 20.40
CA GLY A 2 0.09 -3.18 19.46
C GLY A 2 0.01 -1.80 18.82
N ARG A 3 1.09 -1.02 18.91
CA ARG A 3 1.22 0.30 18.28
C ARG A 3 1.32 0.07 16.77
N ARG A 4 0.21 0.28 16.03
CA ARG A 4 0.20 0.22 14.56
C ARG A 4 1.22 1.21 14.01
N THR A 5 1.99 0.80 13.01
CA THR A 5 2.99 1.65 12.37
C THR A 5 2.29 2.60 11.40
N THR A 6 2.83 3.81 11.21
CA THR A 6 2.23 4.90 10.42
C THR A 6 1.89 4.51 8.97
N ILE A 7 2.51 3.44 8.45
CA ILE A 7 2.25 2.88 7.12
C ILE A 7 0.93 2.09 7.09
N GLU A 8 0.64 1.35 8.16
CA GLU A 8 -0.62 0.60 8.29
C GLU A 8 -1.80 1.56 8.42
N GLU A 9 -1.65 2.66 9.17
CA GLU A 9 -2.69 3.69 9.28
C GLU A 9 -2.88 4.44 7.95
N ALA A 10 -1.80 4.81 7.24
CA ALA A 10 -1.92 5.42 5.92
C ALA A 10 -2.56 4.50 4.88
N ALA A 11 -2.31 3.19 4.95
CA ALA A 11 -2.95 2.19 4.11
C ALA A 11 -4.41 1.90 4.51
N GLU A 12 -4.79 2.17 5.77
CA GLU A 12 -6.17 2.05 6.28
C GLU A 12 -6.97 3.34 6.05
N GLU A 13 -6.36 4.53 6.01
CA GLU A 13 -7.07 5.78 5.65
C GLU A 13 -7.29 5.91 4.14
N ALA A 14 -6.42 5.32 3.32
CA ALA A 14 -6.59 5.23 1.88
C ALA A 14 -7.38 3.96 1.53
N TYR A 15 -8.70 3.98 1.69
CA TYR A 15 -9.57 2.94 1.14
C TYR A 15 -10.05 3.32 -0.26
N GLY A 16 -9.61 2.58 -1.28
CA GLY A 16 -10.07 2.73 -2.67
C GLY A 16 -9.01 2.36 -3.70
N GLU A 17 -9.41 2.24 -4.97
CA GLU A 17 -8.51 2.01 -6.11
C GLU A 17 -7.37 3.05 -6.14
N GLU A 18 -7.68 4.30 -5.79
CA GLU A 18 -6.73 5.42 -5.67
C GLU A 18 -5.58 5.17 -4.68
N ALA A 19 -5.83 4.40 -3.62
CA ALA A 19 -4.82 4.06 -2.62
C ALA A 19 -3.73 3.15 -3.19
N VAL A 20 -4.11 2.21 -4.07
CA VAL A 20 -3.15 1.33 -4.76
C VAL A 20 -2.24 2.15 -5.66
N GLU A 21 -2.80 3.14 -6.35
CA GLU A 21 -2.04 4.05 -7.21
C GLU A 21 -1.04 4.89 -6.40
N VAL A 22 -1.46 5.47 -5.27
CA VAL A 22 -0.58 6.24 -4.38
C VAL A 22 0.54 5.38 -3.80
N LEU A 23 0.24 4.15 -3.39
CA LEU A 23 1.25 3.23 -2.84
C LEU A 23 2.24 2.78 -3.90
N ARG A 24 1.81 2.58 -5.15
CA ARG A 24 2.72 2.29 -6.29
C ARG A 24 3.61 3.48 -6.60
N ALA A 25 3.05 4.68 -6.69
CA ALA A 25 3.83 5.89 -6.92
C ALA A 25 4.90 6.11 -5.83
N ARG A 26 4.60 5.76 -4.56
CA ARG A 26 5.59 5.78 -3.48
C ARG A 26 6.66 4.71 -3.61
N ALA A 27 6.32 3.53 -4.13
CA ALA A 27 7.30 2.49 -4.41
C ALA A 27 8.27 2.91 -5.51
N GLU A 28 7.76 3.54 -6.57
CA GLU A 28 8.56 4.09 -7.66
C GLU A 28 9.47 5.23 -7.16
N ALA A 29 8.92 6.20 -6.42
CA ALA A 29 9.71 7.29 -5.86
C ALA A 29 10.81 6.81 -4.89
N ALA A 30 10.55 5.73 -4.13
CA ALA A 30 11.56 5.10 -3.28
C ALA A 30 12.65 4.39 -4.09
N ALA A 31 12.30 3.77 -5.21
CA ALA A 31 13.27 3.17 -6.13
C ALA A 31 14.14 4.23 -6.82
N GLU A 32 13.58 5.41 -7.15
CA GLU A 32 14.31 6.53 -7.75
C GLU A 32 15.40 7.12 -6.83
N ILE A 33 15.26 6.97 -5.52
CA ILE A 33 16.25 7.42 -4.53
C ILE A 33 17.17 6.28 -4.03
N ASP A 34 17.20 5.14 -4.74
CA ASP A 34 17.97 3.94 -4.40
C ASP A 34 17.62 3.32 -3.01
N ASP A 35 16.44 3.65 -2.46
CA ASP A 35 15.95 3.06 -1.22
C ASP A 35 15.17 1.78 -1.53
N ALA A 36 15.92 0.71 -1.81
CA ALA A 36 15.37 -0.60 -2.16
C ALA A 36 14.45 -1.18 -1.07
N LEU A 37 14.73 -0.91 0.22
CA LEU A 37 13.92 -1.40 1.33
C LEU A 37 12.56 -0.68 1.39
N ALA A 38 12.57 0.64 1.22
CA ALA A 38 11.34 1.42 1.14
C ALA A 38 10.53 1.05 -0.10
N ALA A 39 11.17 0.90 -1.26
CA ALA A 39 10.51 0.49 -2.51
C ALA A 39 9.80 -0.87 -2.36
N GLU A 40 10.49 -1.86 -1.78
CA GLU A 40 9.89 -3.18 -1.52
C GLU A 40 8.71 -3.09 -0.53
N THR A 41 8.85 -2.26 0.50
CA THR A 41 7.80 -2.06 1.52
C THR A 41 6.54 -1.45 0.92
N TRP A 42 6.68 -0.41 0.10
CA TRP A 42 5.56 0.23 -0.58
C TRP A 42 4.93 -0.68 -1.64
N HIS A 43 5.73 -1.48 -2.35
CA HIS A 43 5.21 -2.48 -3.27
C HIS A 43 4.36 -3.54 -2.57
N LYS A 44 4.82 -4.07 -1.43
CA LYS A 44 4.07 -5.03 -0.62
C LYS A 44 2.77 -4.43 -0.10
N ALA A 45 2.79 -3.16 0.31
CA ALA A 45 1.60 -2.45 0.74
C ALA A 45 0.58 -2.28 -0.41
N ALA A 46 1.05 -1.91 -1.60
CA ALA A 46 0.19 -1.78 -2.79
C ALA A 46 -0.44 -3.11 -3.20
N ASP A 47 0.31 -4.21 -3.16
CA ASP A 47 -0.20 -5.56 -3.47
C ASP A 47 -1.26 -6.01 -2.45
N ALA A 48 -1.01 -5.77 -1.16
CA ALA A 48 -1.98 -6.07 -0.10
C ALA A 48 -3.28 -5.27 -0.25
N ALA A 49 -3.18 -3.98 -0.59
CA ALA A 49 -4.34 -3.13 -0.85
C ALA A 49 -5.14 -3.61 -2.08
N ALA A 50 -4.45 -3.96 -3.17
CA ALA A 50 -5.09 -4.49 -4.38
C ALA A 50 -5.81 -5.83 -4.14
N ARG A 51 -5.22 -6.72 -3.34
CA ARG A 51 -5.86 -7.99 -2.95
C ARG A 51 -7.14 -7.75 -2.14
N LYS A 52 -7.07 -6.88 -1.12
CA LYS A 52 -8.24 -6.53 -0.30
C LYS A 52 -9.36 -5.92 -1.12
N LEU A 53 -9.05 -5.06 -2.09
CA LEU A 53 -10.04 -4.50 -3.01
C LEU A 53 -10.72 -5.59 -3.84
N ARG A 54 -9.95 -6.51 -4.43
CA ARG A 54 -10.48 -7.65 -5.20
C ARG A 54 -11.38 -8.55 -4.35
N GLU A 55 -11.01 -8.81 -3.09
CA GLU A 55 -11.82 -9.61 -2.16
C GLU A 55 -13.09 -8.86 -1.72
N SER A 56 -13.02 -7.54 -1.54
CA SER A 56 -14.18 -6.71 -1.19
C SER A 56 -15.17 -6.48 -2.34
N SER A 57 -14.73 -6.64 -3.60
CA SER A 57 -15.58 -6.57 -4.80
C SER A 57 -16.09 -7.94 -5.28
N GLY A 58 -15.80 -9.03 -4.55
CA GLY A 58 -16.39 -10.35 -4.79
C GLY A 58 -17.88 -10.39 -4.39
N PRO A 59 -18.72 -11.21 -5.08
CA PRO A 59 -20.19 -11.10 -5.02
C PRO A 59 -20.75 -11.31 -3.61
N LYS A 60 -21.57 -10.36 -3.15
CA LYS A 60 -22.65 -10.60 -2.19
C LYS A 60 -23.92 -10.98 -2.93
#